data_AF-A0A4W6CI87-F1
#
_entry.id   AF-A0A4W6CI87-F1
#
_cell.length_a   1.000
_cell.length_b   1.000
_cell.length_c   1.000
_cell.angle_alpha   90.00
_cell.angle_beta   90.00
_cell.angle_gamma   90.00
#
_symmetry.space_group_name_H-M   'P 1'
#
loop_
_entity.id
_entity.type
_entity.pdbx_description
1 polymer ?
#
loop_
_entity_poly.entity_id
_entity_poly.type
_entity_poly.pdbx_seq_one_letter_code
_entity_poly.pdbx_strand_id
1 'polypeptide(L)'
;TMHWTEMKKDELERQYSPSRWSYRMSADDVIKAHVKALKEGTERARGLAQTLLNVPYGEGDGEMDVYIPSTNSLDVPLVIYLHGGYWQFLSKEESGFMAVPLVDKGVVVVAVGYDIAPKGNMDLMVSQVRTSVVSVIQQYSHISGLYLCGHSAGAHLAAMVLSTDWSQYNITPQIKGAFLVSGIYDLLPILSTYVNEPLKMTEEVAVRNSPSKLVPQLKLSSSSCHIVVAVAENDSPEFRKQSEEYYKTLEASGLNVTMEDVPNTDHFSIIEQLVDGEYHLTKLLLKMMGKS
;
A
#
# COMPACT_ATOMS: atom_id res chain seq x y z
N THR A 1 0.67 8.12 -24.82
CA THR A 1 -0.05 9.12 -24.00
C THR A 1 0.78 10.38 -23.93
N MET A 2 0.16 11.56 -23.87
CA MET A 2 0.87 12.86 -23.74
C MET A 2 1.72 12.88 -22.46
N HIS A 3 2.87 13.55 -22.46
CA HIS A 3 3.69 13.66 -21.25
C HIS A 3 3.03 14.65 -20.27
N TRP A 4 3.13 14.42 -18.96
CA TRP A 4 2.38 15.21 -17.95
C TRP A 4 2.75 16.70 -17.97
N THR A 5 3.98 17.05 -18.34
CA THR A 5 4.44 18.45 -18.48
C THR A 5 3.77 19.19 -19.63
N GLU A 6 3.15 18.48 -20.57
CA GLU A 6 2.45 19.04 -21.73
C GLU A 6 0.93 19.16 -21.48
N MET A 7 0.43 18.57 -20.39
CA MET A 7 -0.99 18.62 -20.03
C MET A 7 -1.36 19.99 -19.46
N LYS A 8 -2.58 20.44 -19.79
CA LYS A 8 -3.19 21.58 -19.07
C LYS A 8 -3.45 21.18 -17.62
N LYS A 9 -3.38 22.13 -16.69
CA LYS A 9 -3.57 21.89 -15.25
C LYS A 9 -4.83 21.06 -14.95
N ASP A 10 -6.00 21.45 -15.48
CA ASP A 10 -7.26 20.75 -15.21
C ASP A 10 -7.28 19.30 -15.73
N GLU A 11 -6.56 19.03 -16.82
CA GLU A 11 -6.42 17.67 -17.35
C GLU A 11 -5.45 16.86 -16.48
N LEU A 12 -4.32 17.43 -16.06
CA LEU A 12 -3.41 16.78 -15.13
C LEU A 12 -4.10 16.45 -13.81
N GLU A 13 -4.86 17.39 -13.25
CA GLU A 13 -5.65 17.16 -12.03
C GLU A 13 -6.70 16.07 -12.25
N ARG A 14 -7.35 16.02 -13.42
CA ARG A 14 -8.25 14.90 -13.77
C ARG A 14 -7.53 13.56 -13.78
N GLN A 15 -6.31 13.49 -14.34
CA GLN A 15 -5.51 12.27 -14.37
C GLN A 15 -5.14 11.79 -12.96
N TYR A 16 -4.95 12.71 -12.02
CA TYR A 16 -4.68 12.43 -10.60
C TYR A 16 -5.94 12.49 -9.70
N SER A 17 -7.12 12.30 -10.28
CA SER A 17 -8.37 12.11 -9.54
C SER A 17 -9.01 10.78 -9.91
N PRO A 18 -8.58 9.62 -9.35
CA PRO A 18 -9.14 8.32 -9.71
C PRO A 18 -10.67 8.22 -9.56
N SER A 19 -11.26 8.99 -8.64
CA SER A 19 -12.72 9.11 -8.50
C SER A 19 -13.44 9.63 -9.75
N ARG A 20 -12.79 10.46 -10.56
CA ARG A 20 -13.33 10.97 -11.84
C ARG A 20 -13.27 9.94 -12.98
N TRP A 21 -12.68 8.77 -12.73
CA TRP A 21 -12.57 7.65 -13.69
C TRP A 21 -13.39 6.43 -13.27
N SER A 22 -13.98 6.43 -12.07
CA SER A 22 -14.90 5.36 -11.66
C SER A 22 -16.10 5.29 -12.60
N TYR A 23 -16.38 4.09 -13.09
CA TYR A 23 -17.57 3.80 -13.89
C TYR A 23 -18.80 3.45 -13.03
N ARG A 24 -18.60 3.21 -11.72
CA ARG A 24 -19.64 2.71 -10.82
C ARG A 24 -20.55 3.81 -10.29
N MET A 25 -19.98 4.97 -9.98
CA MET A 25 -20.67 6.06 -9.27
C MET A 25 -20.08 7.43 -9.65
N SER A 26 -20.70 8.51 -9.16
CA SER A 26 -20.10 9.85 -9.26
C SER A 26 -18.79 9.92 -8.44
N ALA A 27 -17.95 10.91 -8.73
CA ALA A 27 -16.66 11.07 -8.04
C ALA A 27 -16.80 11.21 -6.51
N ASP A 28 -17.82 11.93 -6.04
CA ASP A 28 -18.05 12.09 -4.60
C ASP A 28 -18.66 10.84 -3.97
N ASP A 29 -19.57 10.18 -4.69
CA ASP A 29 -20.28 9.01 -4.16
C ASP A 29 -19.36 7.79 -4.09
N VAL A 30 -18.45 7.60 -5.06
CA VAL A 30 -17.49 6.49 -5.00
C VAL A 30 -16.54 6.63 -3.81
N ILE A 31 -16.09 7.85 -3.49
CA ILE A 31 -15.24 8.11 -2.31
C ILE A 31 -16.00 7.78 -1.02
N LYS A 32 -17.26 8.24 -0.89
CA LYS A 32 -18.09 7.94 0.29
C LYS A 32 -18.37 6.45 0.42
N ALA A 33 -18.70 5.78 -0.68
CA ALA A 33 -18.95 4.34 -0.70
C ALA A 33 -17.69 3.55 -0.32
N HIS A 34 -16.53 3.96 -0.82
CA HIS A 34 -15.25 3.33 -0.49
C HIS A 34 -14.93 3.41 1.01
N VAL A 35 -14.96 4.62 1.59
CA VAL A 35 -14.71 4.82 3.03
C VAL A 35 -15.68 3.98 3.86
N LYS A 36 -16.96 3.97 3.48
CA LYS A 36 -17.98 3.16 4.16
C LYS A 36 -17.66 1.66 4.10
N ALA A 37 -17.37 1.13 2.91
CA ALA A 37 -17.07 -0.29 2.71
C ALA A 37 -15.83 -0.73 3.51
N LEU A 38 -14.77 0.08 3.50
CA LEU A 38 -13.55 -0.17 4.25
C LEU A 38 -13.78 -0.18 5.76
N LYS A 39 -14.55 0.79 6.26
CA LYS A 39 -14.88 0.88 7.68
C LYS A 39 -15.75 -0.29 8.14
N GLU A 40 -16.81 -0.61 7.40
CA GLU A 40 -17.68 -1.76 7.69
C GLU A 40 -16.91 -3.09 7.66
N GLY A 41 -16.00 -3.25 6.70
CA GLY A 41 -15.10 -4.42 6.65
C GLY A 41 -14.17 -4.49 7.86
N THR A 42 -13.60 -3.36 8.27
CA THR A 42 -12.69 -3.28 9.43
C THR A 42 -13.42 -3.55 10.75
N GLU A 43 -14.62 -2.99 10.94
CA GLU A 43 -15.47 -3.26 12.10
C GLU A 43 -15.88 -4.73 12.16
N ARG A 44 -16.24 -5.33 11.01
CA ARG A 44 -16.51 -6.77 10.92
C ARG A 44 -15.29 -7.59 11.32
N ALA A 45 -14.10 -7.25 10.82
CA ALA A 45 -12.87 -7.95 11.17
C ALA A 45 -12.58 -7.91 12.68
N ARG A 46 -12.75 -6.75 13.32
CA ARG A 46 -12.59 -6.61 14.78
C ARG A 46 -13.60 -7.44 15.58
N GLY A 47 -14.78 -7.68 15.02
CA GLY A 47 -15.81 -8.53 15.64
C GLY A 47 -15.59 -10.04 15.47
N LEU A 48 -14.79 -10.46 14.47
CA LEU A 48 -14.58 -11.87 14.12
C LEU A 48 -13.17 -12.38 14.46
N ALA A 49 -12.16 -11.51 14.42
CA ALA A 49 -10.76 -11.85 14.67
C ALA A 49 -10.30 -11.34 16.04
N GLN A 50 -9.43 -12.09 16.70
CA GLN A 50 -8.69 -11.56 17.84
C GLN A 50 -7.83 -10.38 17.37
N THR A 51 -8.06 -9.20 17.94
CA THR A 51 -7.41 -7.97 17.48
C THR A 51 -6.77 -7.23 18.65
N LEU A 52 -5.50 -6.86 18.49
CA LEU A 52 -4.82 -5.90 19.35
C LEU A 52 -4.93 -4.53 18.70
N LEU A 53 -5.63 -3.61 19.37
CA LEU A 53 -5.83 -2.24 18.87
C LEU A 53 -4.75 -1.31 19.43
N ASN A 54 -4.39 -0.29 18.65
CA ASN A 54 -3.54 0.82 19.06
C ASN A 54 -2.17 0.36 19.59
N VAL A 55 -1.58 -0.65 18.94
CA VAL A 55 -0.24 -1.13 19.29
C VAL A 55 0.79 -0.07 18.84
N PRO A 56 1.59 0.49 19.73
CA PRO A 56 2.57 1.51 19.36
C PRO A 56 3.73 0.89 18.59
N TYR A 57 4.26 1.60 17.60
CA TYR A 57 5.37 1.11 16.77
C TYR A 57 6.62 2.00 16.74
N GLY A 58 6.66 3.09 17.50
CA GLY A 58 7.81 3.99 17.58
C GLY A 58 7.65 5.05 18.65
N GLU A 59 8.55 6.04 18.65
CA GLU A 59 8.36 7.25 19.44
C GLU A 59 7.26 8.13 18.81
N GLY A 60 6.37 8.69 19.64
CA GLY A 60 5.23 9.50 19.22
C GLY A 60 3.90 8.73 19.17
N ASP A 61 2.94 9.24 18.38
CA ASP A 61 1.56 8.74 18.31
C ASP A 61 1.36 7.65 17.23
N GLY A 62 2.45 7.06 16.71
CA GLY A 62 2.39 6.04 15.67
C GLY A 62 1.86 4.71 16.20
N GLU A 63 0.68 4.31 15.73
CA GLU A 63 -0.03 3.11 16.17
C GLU A 63 -0.48 2.20 15.01
N MET A 64 -0.57 0.91 15.29
CA MET A 64 -1.07 -0.11 14.37
C MET A 64 -2.10 -1.01 15.05
N ASP A 65 -2.98 -1.62 14.27
CA ASP A 65 -3.86 -2.68 14.74
C ASP A 65 -3.38 -4.03 14.21
N VAL A 66 -3.37 -5.05 15.06
CA VAL A 66 -2.85 -6.39 14.74
C VAL A 66 -3.95 -7.42 14.88
N TYR A 67 -4.31 -8.04 13.76
CA TYR A 67 -5.32 -9.09 13.66
C TYR A 67 -4.62 -10.46 13.67
N ILE A 68 -4.98 -11.28 14.66
CA ILE A 68 -4.25 -12.50 15.01
C ILE A 68 -5.07 -13.73 14.60
N PRO A 69 -4.47 -14.67 13.85
CA PRO A 69 -5.13 -15.93 13.51
C PRO A 69 -5.29 -16.84 14.73
N SER A 70 -6.40 -17.58 14.77
CA SER A 70 -6.60 -18.64 15.76
C SER A 70 -5.80 -19.89 15.38
N THR A 71 -4.48 -19.87 15.61
CA THR A 71 -3.57 -20.99 15.33
C THR A 71 -2.58 -21.20 16.47
N ASN A 72 -2.18 -22.46 16.69
CA ASN A 72 -1.11 -22.82 17.62
C ASN A 72 0.27 -22.82 16.94
N SER A 73 0.35 -22.51 15.64
CA SER A 73 1.64 -22.39 14.94
C SER A 73 2.36 -21.14 15.44
N LEU A 74 3.61 -21.32 15.86
CA LEU A 74 4.49 -20.18 16.16
C LEU A 74 5.07 -19.57 14.87
N ASP A 75 5.07 -20.31 13.76
CA ASP A 75 5.61 -19.89 12.47
C ASP A 75 4.46 -19.48 11.54
N VAL A 76 4.16 -18.19 11.48
CA VAL A 76 3.03 -17.62 10.70
C VAL A 76 3.51 -16.51 9.76
N PRO A 77 2.99 -16.41 8.52
CA PRO A 77 3.26 -15.25 7.69
C PRO A 77 2.55 -14.02 8.27
N LEU A 78 3.15 -12.85 8.08
CA LEU A 78 2.58 -11.57 8.50
C LEU A 78 2.53 -10.62 7.31
N VAL A 79 1.39 -9.99 7.08
CA VAL A 79 1.25 -8.91 6.09
C VAL A 79 1.00 -7.57 6.76
N ILE A 80 1.78 -6.56 6.40
CA ILE A 80 1.54 -5.16 6.75
C ILE A 80 0.71 -4.53 5.63
N TYR A 81 -0.42 -3.93 6.00
CA TYR A 81 -1.25 -3.13 5.12
C TYR A 81 -1.01 -1.63 5.34
N LEU A 82 -0.78 -0.91 4.24
CA LEU A 82 -0.62 0.55 4.19
C LEU A 82 -1.75 1.15 3.36
N HIS A 83 -2.53 2.05 3.95
CA HIS A 83 -3.74 2.58 3.32
C HIS A 83 -3.48 3.60 2.22
N GLY A 84 -4.50 3.88 1.41
CA GLY A 84 -4.47 4.91 0.39
C GLY A 84 -4.81 6.30 0.94
N GLY A 85 -5.52 7.09 0.12
CA GLY A 85 -6.05 8.40 0.54
C GLY A 85 -5.11 9.57 0.30
N TYR A 86 -4.22 9.49 -0.70
CA TYR A 86 -3.33 10.59 -1.09
C TYR A 86 -2.51 11.19 0.05
N TRP A 87 -2.15 10.37 1.05
CA TRP A 87 -1.42 10.80 2.23
C TRP A 87 -2.15 11.88 3.06
N GLN A 88 -3.47 11.99 2.89
CA GLN A 88 -4.34 13.08 3.38
C GLN A 88 -5.65 12.56 4.00
N PHE A 89 -6.02 11.33 3.70
CA PHE A 89 -7.27 10.71 4.10
C PHE A 89 -7.04 9.26 4.52
N LEU A 90 -8.07 8.68 5.14
CA LEU A 90 -8.09 7.34 5.74
C LEU A 90 -7.12 7.21 6.93
N SER A 91 -7.23 6.09 7.61
CA SER A 91 -6.44 5.73 8.77
C SER A 91 -6.40 4.21 8.94
N LYS A 92 -5.79 3.74 10.03
CA LYS A 92 -5.87 2.33 10.43
C LYS A 92 -7.31 1.86 10.71
N GLU A 93 -8.24 2.78 11.01
CA GLU A 93 -9.66 2.46 11.26
C GLU A 93 -10.40 1.97 10.00
N GLU A 94 -9.86 2.21 8.81
CA GLU A 94 -10.37 1.75 7.52
C GLU A 94 -9.48 0.65 6.89
N SER A 95 -8.59 0.04 7.67
CA SER A 95 -7.47 -0.75 7.14
C SER A 95 -7.46 -2.24 7.55
N GLY A 96 -8.44 -2.68 8.34
CA GLY A 96 -8.56 -4.08 8.78
C GLY A 96 -9.47 -4.95 7.91
N PHE A 97 -10.08 -4.40 6.87
CA PHE A 97 -11.12 -5.05 6.07
C PHE A 97 -10.72 -6.40 5.48
N MET A 98 -9.47 -6.56 5.02
CA MET A 98 -8.98 -7.82 4.45
C MET A 98 -8.59 -8.87 5.50
N ALA A 99 -8.69 -8.57 6.79
CA ALA A 99 -8.12 -9.43 7.83
C ALA A 99 -8.82 -10.79 7.91
N VAL A 100 -10.16 -10.84 7.85
CA VAL A 100 -10.94 -12.09 8.02
C VAL A 100 -10.47 -13.24 7.11
N PRO A 101 -10.46 -13.11 5.77
CA PRO A 101 -10.03 -14.21 4.90
C PRO A 101 -8.55 -14.60 5.09
N LEU A 102 -7.73 -13.72 5.64
CA LEU A 102 -6.30 -13.94 5.87
C LEU A 102 -6.03 -14.64 7.21
N VAL A 103 -6.66 -14.17 8.29
CA VAL A 103 -6.51 -14.78 9.62
C VAL A 103 -7.10 -16.20 9.64
N ASP A 104 -8.17 -16.45 8.88
CA ASP A 104 -8.75 -17.79 8.69
C ASP A 104 -7.77 -18.77 8.03
N LYS A 105 -6.78 -18.25 7.30
CA LYS A 105 -5.70 -19.02 6.66
C LYS A 105 -4.40 -19.00 7.46
N GLY A 106 -4.43 -18.51 8.71
CA GLY A 106 -3.28 -18.50 9.60
C GLY A 106 -2.27 -17.39 9.29
N VAL A 107 -2.72 -16.26 8.75
CA VAL A 107 -1.89 -15.09 8.46
C VAL A 107 -2.14 -14.00 9.51
N VAL A 108 -1.09 -13.37 10.03
CA VAL A 108 -1.22 -12.14 10.84
C VAL A 108 -1.39 -10.94 9.91
N VAL A 109 -2.37 -10.08 10.18
CA VAL A 109 -2.57 -8.84 9.43
C VAL A 109 -2.28 -7.65 10.33
N VAL A 110 -1.44 -6.73 9.87
CA VAL A 110 -1.08 -5.50 10.60
C VAL A 110 -1.55 -4.30 9.78
N ALA A 111 -2.51 -3.55 10.31
CA ALA A 111 -2.98 -2.30 9.72
C ALA A 111 -2.23 -1.12 10.36
N VAL A 112 -1.34 -0.48 9.61
CA VAL A 112 -0.50 0.63 10.14
C VAL A 112 -1.21 1.95 9.93
N GLY A 113 -1.34 2.75 11.00
CA GLY A 113 -1.70 4.15 10.92
C GLY A 113 -0.45 5.00 10.90
N TYR A 114 -0.37 5.99 10.01
CA TYR A 114 0.71 6.98 9.96
C TYR A 114 0.10 8.38 9.90
N ASP A 115 0.89 9.40 10.26
CA ASP A 115 0.41 10.79 10.17
C ASP A 115 0.08 11.14 8.72
N ILE A 116 -0.91 11.99 8.52
CA ILE A 116 -1.33 12.46 7.19
C ILE A 116 -1.19 13.98 7.10
N ALA A 117 -1.03 14.50 5.89
CA ALA A 117 -0.98 15.94 5.66
C ALA A 117 -2.31 16.61 6.06
N PRO A 118 -2.28 17.84 6.61
CA PRO A 118 -1.11 18.71 6.76
C PRO A 118 -0.33 18.53 8.08
N LYS A 119 -0.75 17.63 8.98
CA LYS A 119 -0.02 17.36 10.23
C LYS A 119 1.32 16.67 9.94
N GLY A 120 1.29 15.68 9.05
CA GLY A 120 2.46 14.98 8.53
C GLY A 120 3.03 15.61 7.25
N ASN A 121 4.22 15.15 6.86
CA ASN A 121 4.83 15.43 5.56
C ASN A 121 5.41 14.13 4.97
N MET A 122 5.79 14.17 3.69
CA MET A 122 6.20 12.96 2.95
C MET A 122 7.34 12.17 3.63
N ASP A 123 8.39 12.84 4.10
CA ASP A 123 9.51 12.15 4.72
C ASP A 123 9.16 11.58 6.09
N LEU A 124 8.32 12.29 6.85
CA LEU A 124 7.82 11.78 8.13
C LEU A 124 6.98 10.51 7.92
N MET A 125 6.09 10.51 6.93
CA MET A 125 5.26 9.34 6.61
C MET A 125 6.11 8.14 6.19
N VAL A 126 7.09 8.36 5.32
CA VAL A 126 8.05 7.32 4.90
C VAL A 126 8.86 6.81 6.10
N SER A 127 9.29 7.70 6.99
CA SER A 127 9.98 7.31 8.23
C SER A 127 9.09 6.47 9.15
N GLN A 128 7.83 6.88 9.34
CA GLN A 128 6.87 6.18 10.19
C GLN A 128 6.59 4.77 9.71
N VAL A 129 6.36 4.55 8.40
CA VAL A 129 6.13 3.19 7.90
C VAL A 129 7.38 2.30 8.01
N ARG A 130 8.60 2.86 7.88
CA ARG A 130 9.85 2.11 8.15
C ARG A 130 9.96 1.72 9.61
N THR A 131 9.68 2.65 10.52
CA THR A 131 9.65 2.41 11.97
C THR A 131 8.61 1.36 12.34
N SER A 132 7.46 1.33 11.67
CA SER A 132 6.45 0.26 11.87
C SER A 132 6.99 -1.13 11.52
N VAL A 133 7.78 -1.27 10.45
CA VAL A 133 8.43 -2.52 10.10
C VAL A 133 9.45 -2.94 11.16
N VAL A 134 10.25 -1.99 11.67
CA VAL A 134 11.21 -2.26 12.75
C VAL A 134 10.50 -2.80 13.99
N SER A 135 9.43 -2.14 14.42
CA SER A 135 8.62 -2.58 15.55
C SER A 135 8.00 -3.96 15.31
N VAL A 136 7.43 -4.23 14.13
CA VAL A 136 6.87 -5.54 13.81
C VAL A 136 7.93 -6.64 13.90
N ILE A 137 9.12 -6.43 13.33
CA ILE A 137 10.20 -7.42 13.39
C ILE A 137 10.69 -7.67 14.83
N GLN A 138 10.72 -6.63 15.66
CA GLN A 138 11.14 -6.73 17.07
C GLN A 138 10.09 -7.39 17.96
N GLN A 139 8.80 -7.11 17.72
CA GLN A 139 7.69 -7.63 18.53
C GLN A 139 7.27 -9.04 18.10
N TYR A 140 7.42 -9.40 16.81
CA TYR A 140 6.97 -10.67 16.24
C TYR A 140 8.15 -11.47 15.67
N SER A 141 9.00 -11.99 16.57
CA SER A 141 10.26 -12.69 16.22
C SER A 141 10.10 -14.06 15.55
N HIS A 142 8.88 -14.60 15.47
CA HIS A 142 8.60 -15.94 14.93
C HIS A 142 7.84 -15.93 13.60
N ILE A 143 7.83 -14.82 12.87
CA ILE A 143 7.16 -14.79 11.56
C ILE A 143 7.92 -15.62 10.52
N SER A 144 7.17 -16.42 9.75
CA SER A 144 7.71 -17.20 8.63
C SER A 144 8.16 -16.34 7.46
N GLY A 145 7.74 -15.07 7.43
CA GLY A 145 8.04 -14.09 6.40
C GLY A 145 7.18 -12.85 6.55
N LEU A 146 7.74 -11.71 6.16
CA LEU A 146 7.05 -10.43 6.11
C LEU A 146 6.55 -10.17 4.69
N TYR A 147 5.32 -9.71 4.58
CA TYR A 147 4.70 -9.31 3.32
C TYR A 147 4.16 -7.89 3.46
N LEU A 148 4.14 -7.16 2.35
CA LEU A 148 3.57 -5.82 2.29
C LEU A 148 2.35 -5.84 1.37
N CYS A 149 1.31 -5.10 1.72
CA CYS A 149 0.19 -4.79 0.85
C CYS A 149 -0.10 -3.30 0.97
N GLY A 150 -0.10 -2.59 -0.16
CA GLY A 150 -0.38 -1.16 -0.17
C GLY A 150 -1.35 -0.82 -1.29
N HIS A 151 -2.22 0.16 -1.03
CA HIS A 151 -3.15 0.69 -2.02
C HIS A 151 -2.85 2.17 -2.28
N SER A 152 -2.76 2.58 -3.55
CA SER A 152 -2.61 3.99 -3.91
C SER A 152 -1.38 4.64 -3.25
N ALA A 153 -1.58 5.68 -2.43
CA ALA A 153 -0.54 6.26 -1.57
C ALA A 153 0.15 5.23 -0.64
N GLY A 154 -0.55 4.18 -0.22
CA GLY A 154 0.03 3.09 0.56
C GLY A 154 0.89 2.14 -0.27
N ALA A 155 0.59 1.95 -1.55
CA ALA A 155 1.46 1.21 -2.48
C ALA A 155 2.76 1.98 -2.73
N HIS A 156 2.69 3.30 -2.80
CA HIS A 156 3.86 4.18 -2.77
C HIS A 156 4.71 3.94 -1.51
N LEU A 157 4.09 4.00 -0.33
CA LEU A 157 4.80 3.80 0.94
C LEU A 157 5.39 2.39 1.06
N ALA A 158 4.69 1.35 0.59
CA ALA A 158 5.21 -0.01 0.55
C ALA A 158 6.43 -0.12 -0.38
N ALA A 159 6.42 0.55 -1.54
CA ALA A 159 7.57 0.61 -2.42
C ALA A 159 8.76 1.37 -1.77
N MET A 160 8.50 2.43 -1.00
CA MET A 160 9.53 3.12 -0.21
C MET A 160 10.13 2.21 0.88
N VAL A 161 9.32 1.35 1.51
CA VAL A 161 9.78 0.32 2.46
C VAL A 161 10.69 -0.69 1.76
N LEU A 162 10.31 -1.21 0.58
CA LEU A 162 11.16 -2.10 -0.21
C LEU A 162 12.51 -1.48 -0.58
N SER A 163 12.52 -0.18 -0.87
CA SER A 163 13.73 0.60 -1.20
C SER A 163 14.52 1.10 0.02
N THR A 164 14.30 0.55 1.22
CA THR A 164 14.98 1.02 2.45
C THR A 164 16.32 0.34 2.65
N ASP A 165 17.36 1.12 2.96
CA ASP A 165 18.62 0.58 3.49
C ASP A 165 18.44 0.17 4.96
N TRP A 166 18.07 -1.10 5.17
CA TRP A 166 17.78 -1.64 6.49
C TRP A 166 19.00 -1.74 7.41
N SER A 167 20.22 -1.62 6.88
CA SER A 167 21.43 -1.58 7.70
C SER A 167 21.42 -0.39 8.66
N GLN A 168 20.79 0.73 8.27
CA GLN A 168 20.63 1.92 9.10
C GLN A 168 19.74 1.70 10.32
N TYR A 169 18.88 0.68 10.27
CA TYR A 169 17.97 0.29 11.33
C TYR A 169 18.46 -0.92 12.15
N ASN A 170 19.65 -1.47 11.83
CA ASN A 170 20.21 -2.68 12.45
C ASN A 170 19.28 -3.89 12.40
N ILE A 171 18.46 -4.00 11.35
CA ILE A 171 17.58 -5.16 11.11
C ILE A 171 17.74 -5.68 9.69
N THR A 172 17.25 -6.89 9.44
CA THR A 172 17.12 -7.45 8.10
C THR A 172 15.74 -8.06 7.98
N PRO A 173 14.72 -7.27 7.61
CA PRO A 173 13.37 -7.78 7.51
C PRO A 173 13.33 -8.81 6.38
N GLN A 174 12.79 -10.00 6.67
CA GLN A 174 12.61 -11.05 5.65
C GLN A 174 11.37 -10.72 4.80
N ILE A 175 11.43 -9.63 4.02
CA ILE A 175 10.34 -9.24 3.12
C ILE A 175 10.31 -10.22 1.94
N LYS A 176 9.35 -11.15 1.96
CA LYS A 176 9.21 -12.22 0.96
C LYS A 176 8.31 -11.83 -0.20
N GLY A 177 7.38 -10.89 0.00
CA GLY A 177 6.53 -10.41 -1.08
C GLY A 177 5.89 -9.04 -0.81
N ALA A 178 5.50 -8.37 -1.89
CA ALA A 178 4.81 -7.09 -1.83
C ALA A 178 3.69 -7.00 -2.88
N PHE A 179 2.52 -6.58 -2.44
CA PHE A 179 1.34 -6.31 -3.25
C PHE A 179 1.17 -4.80 -3.37
N LEU A 180 1.50 -4.25 -4.53
CA LEU A 180 1.47 -2.81 -4.81
C LEU A 180 0.26 -2.53 -5.71
N VAL A 181 -0.86 -2.11 -5.11
CA VAL A 181 -2.15 -1.99 -5.80
C VAL A 181 -2.42 -0.53 -6.17
N SER A 182 -2.52 -0.26 -7.48
CA SER A 182 -2.88 1.03 -8.06
C SER A 182 -2.04 2.19 -7.50
N GLY A 183 -0.72 2.00 -7.42
CA GLY A 183 0.19 2.92 -6.74
C GLY A 183 0.66 4.11 -7.58
N ILE A 184 1.34 5.04 -6.90
CA ILE A 184 2.05 6.17 -7.50
C ILE A 184 3.55 5.98 -7.22
N TYR A 185 4.37 6.00 -8.26
CA TYR A 185 5.80 5.68 -8.16
C TYR A 185 6.71 6.82 -8.65
N ASP A 186 6.16 7.82 -9.34
CA ASP A 186 6.79 9.11 -9.61
C ASP A 186 5.90 10.24 -9.06
N LEU A 187 6.43 11.01 -8.11
CA LEU A 187 5.73 12.08 -7.42
C LEU A 187 5.90 13.45 -8.10
N LEU A 188 6.78 13.60 -9.09
CA LEU A 188 6.99 14.89 -9.76
C LEU A 188 5.69 15.48 -10.35
N PRO A 189 4.82 14.70 -11.03
CA PRO A 189 3.59 15.26 -11.58
C PRO A 189 2.63 15.79 -10.50
N ILE A 190 2.65 15.19 -9.30
CA ILE A 190 1.78 15.57 -8.18
C ILE A 190 2.01 17.02 -7.77
N LEU A 191 3.24 17.53 -7.89
CA LEU A 191 3.61 18.90 -7.53
C LEU A 191 2.74 19.96 -8.22
N SER A 192 2.23 19.65 -9.41
CA SER A 192 1.42 20.56 -10.23
C SER A 192 -0.10 20.32 -10.09
N THR A 193 -0.53 19.56 -9.07
CA THR A 193 -1.93 19.21 -8.82
C THR A 193 -2.41 19.69 -7.44
N TYR A 194 -3.73 19.77 -7.26
CA TYR A 194 -4.35 20.04 -5.95
C TYR A 194 -3.88 19.11 -4.82
N VAL A 195 -3.45 17.88 -5.16
CA VAL A 195 -2.97 16.90 -4.17
C VAL A 195 -1.77 17.44 -3.38
N ASN A 196 -0.93 18.29 -3.97
CA ASN A 196 0.23 18.86 -3.29
C ASN A 196 -0.10 20.04 -2.36
N GLU A 197 -1.33 20.57 -2.37
CA GLU A 197 -1.69 21.74 -1.54
C GLU A 197 -1.46 21.51 -0.03
N PRO A 198 -1.90 20.39 0.58
CA PRO A 198 -1.59 20.11 1.98
C PRO A 198 -0.22 19.48 2.19
N LEU A 199 0.32 18.74 1.21
CA LEU A 199 1.62 18.07 1.33
C LEU A 199 2.80 19.04 1.25
N LYS A 200 2.66 20.10 0.47
CA LYS A 200 3.67 21.15 0.23
C LYS A 200 5.05 20.57 -0.11
N MET A 201 5.07 19.51 -0.92
CA MET A 201 6.33 18.91 -1.36
C MET A 201 7.08 19.91 -2.25
N THR A 202 8.39 19.97 -2.05
CA THR A 202 9.32 20.55 -3.03
C THR A 202 9.70 19.51 -4.07
N GLU A 203 10.38 19.93 -5.13
CA GLU A 203 10.92 19.01 -6.13
C GLU A 203 11.88 18.00 -5.51
N GLU A 204 12.75 18.43 -4.58
CA GLU A 204 13.70 17.56 -3.90
C GLU A 204 12.98 16.49 -3.06
N VAL A 205 11.89 16.87 -2.38
CA VAL A 205 11.05 15.93 -1.61
C VAL A 205 10.37 14.93 -2.54
N ALA A 206 9.81 15.39 -3.65
CA ALA A 206 9.15 14.52 -4.62
C ALA A 206 10.14 13.52 -5.25
N VAL A 207 11.32 13.97 -5.67
CA VAL A 207 12.34 13.12 -6.28
C VAL A 207 12.84 12.05 -5.30
N ARG A 208 13.22 12.44 -4.07
CA ARG A 208 13.76 11.47 -3.10
C ARG A 208 12.72 10.47 -2.61
N ASN A 209 11.44 10.82 -2.68
CA ASN A 209 10.33 9.95 -2.33
C ASN A 209 9.62 9.37 -3.58
N SER A 210 10.27 9.32 -4.74
CA SER A 210 9.73 8.62 -5.92
C SER A 210 10.33 7.21 -6.02
N PRO A 211 9.58 6.13 -5.72
CA PRO A 211 10.06 4.76 -5.84
C PRO A 211 10.68 4.42 -7.20
N SER A 212 10.19 5.02 -8.29
CA SER A 212 10.75 4.85 -9.64
C SER A 212 12.23 5.24 -9.74
N LYS A 213 12.73 6.12 -8.86
CA LYS A 213 14.14 6.54 -8.80
C LYS A 213 14.98 5.68 -7.87
N LEU A 214 14.35 4.78 -7.09
CA LEU A 214 14.98 4.00 -6.02
C LEU A 214 15.09 2.50 -6.33
N VAL A 215 14.84 2.08 -7.57
CA VAL A 215 14.94 0.68 -7.99
C VAL A 215 16.34 0.07 -7.77
N PRO A 216 17.46 0.80 -8.00
CA PRO A 216 18.79 0.27 -7.65
C PRO A 216 18.92 -0.06 -6.16
N GLN A 217 18.38 0.79 -5.27
CA GLN A 217 18.39 0.53 -3.83
C GLN A 217 17.49 -0.66 -3.48
N LEU A 218 16.28 -0.73 -4.05
CA LEU A 218 15.36 -1.87 -3.87
C LEU A 218 16.04 -3.20 -4.21
N LYS A 219 16.82 -3.24 -5.30
CA LYS A 219 17.59 -4.43 -5.68
C LYS A 219 18.62 -4.86 -4.64
N LEU A 220 19.18 -3.92 -3.88
CA LEU A 220 20.10 -4.23 -2.79
C LEU A 220 19.34 -4.71 -1.53
N SER A 221 18.25 -4.05 -1.19
CA SER A 221 17.53 -4.27 0.07
C SER A 221 16.48 -5.38 0.04
N SER A 222 15.95 -5.75 -1.12
CA SER A 222 14.80 -6.67 -1.25
C SER A 222 14.86 -7.54 -2.52
N SER A 223 16.06 -7.97 -2.92
CA SER A 223 16.28 -8.79 -4.13
C SER A 223 15.50 -10.11 -4.19
N SER A 224 15.17 -10.71 -3.04
CA SER A 224 14.44 -11.97 -2.95
C SER A 224 12.91 -11.79 -2.84
N CYS A 225 12.42 -10.55 -2.78
CA CYS A 225 11.01 -10.24 -2.67
C CYS A 225 10.28 -10.51 -4.00
N HIS A 226 9.16 -11.23 -3.95
CA HIS A 226 8.23 -11.32 -5.07
C HIS A 226 7.27 -10.13 -5.07
N ILE A 227 7.33 -9.29 -6.10
CA ILE A 227 6.54 -8.06 -6.21
C ILE A 227 5.38 -8.30 -7.17
N VAL A 228 4.17 -7.98 -6.75
CA VAL A 228 2.99 -7.88 -7.62
C VAL A 228 2.65 -6.41 -7.75
N VAL A 229 2.68 -5.90 -8.99
CA VAL A 229 2.11 -4.59 -9.32
C VAL A 229 0.72 -4.86 -9.89
N ALA A 230 -0.31 -4.52 -9.13
CA ALA A 230 -1.70 -4.69 -9.56
C ALA A 230 -2.31 -3.32 -9.92
N VAL A 231 -3.11 -3.24 -10.97
CA VAL A 231 -3.81 -2.01 -11.34
C VAL A 231 -5.22 -2.32 -11.81
N ALA A 232 -6.15 -1.40 -11.54
CA ALA A 232 -7.53 -1.57 -11.97
C ALA A 232 -7.68 -1.30 -13.47
N GLU A 233 -8.53 -2.08 -14.15
CA GLU A 233 -8.85 -1.88 -15.57
C GLU A 233 -9.33 -0.44 -15.84
N ASN A 234 -10.19 0.08 -14.96
CA ASN A 234 -10.83 1.39 -15.08
C ASN A 234 -10.20 2.41 -14.11
N ASP A 235 -8.90 2.30 -13.85
CA ASP A 235 -8.15 3.38 -13.19
C ASP A 235 -7.88 4.55 -14.16
N SER A 236 -7.40 5.67 -13.64
CA SER A 236 -6.99 6.77 -14.51
C SER A 236 -5.79 6.38 -15.38
N PRO A 237 -5.66 6.97 -16.59
CA PRO A 237 -4.53 6.70 -17.47
C PRO A 237 -3.16 6.92 -16.84
N GLU A 238 -2.98 7.95 -15.99
CA GLU A 238 -1.69 8.15 -15.32
C GLU A 238 -1.41 7.13 -14.21
N PHE A 239 -2.41 6.64 -13.47
CA PHE A 239 -2.18 5.54 -12.52
C PHE A 239 -1.81 4.23 -13.24
N ARG A 240 -2.54 3.90 -14.33
CA ARG A 240 -2.20 2.75 -15.18
C ARG A 240 -0.79 2.86 -15.74
N LYS A 241 -0.46 4.02 -16.31
CA LYS A 241 0.87 4.29 -16.86
C LYS A 241 1.97 4.18 -15.81
N GLN A 242 1.80 4.76 -14.62
CA GLN A 242 2.81 4.64 -13.56
C GLN A 242 3.00 3.20 -13.08
N SER A 243 1.92 2.42 -12.95
CA SER A 243 2.01 0.99 -12.64
C SER A 243 2.77 0.22 -13.73
N GLU A 244 2.45 0.44 -15.00
CA GLU A 244 3.14 -0.22 -16.13
C GLU A 244 4.62 0.17 -16.23
N GLU A 245 4.94 1.46 -16.06
CA GLU A 245 6.33 1.96 -16.10
C GLU A 245 7.15 1.46 -14.92
N TYR A 246 6.56 1.40 -13.72
CA TYR A 246 7.23 0.86 -12.55
C TYR A 246 7.46 -0.65 -12.69
N TYR A 247 6.44 -1.41 -13.13
CA TYR A 247 6.58 -2.84 -13.46
C TYR A 247 7.75 -3.08 -14.42
N LYS A 248 7.78 -2.38 -15.56
CA LYS A 248 8.85 -2.53 -16.58
C LYS A 248 10.22 -2.20 -16.02
N THR A 249 10.32 -1.19 -15.15
CA THR A 249 11.58 -0.78 -14.53
C THR A 249 12.09 -1.85 -13.54
N LEU A 250 11.19 -2.45 -12.76
CA LEU A 250 11.52 -3.55 -11.85
C LEU A 250 11.97 -4.80 -12.64
N GLU A 251 11.20 -5.17 -13.67
CA GLU A 251 11.48 -6.31 -14.56
C GLU A 251 12.84 -6.16 -15.25
N ALA A 252 13.10 -5.00 -15.86
CA ALA A 252 14.37 -4.70 -16.53
C ALA A 252 15.58 -4.70 -15.56
N SER A 253 15.34 -4.48 -14.27
CA SER A 253 16.36 -4.54 -13.22
C SER A 253 16.65 -5.98 -12.74
N GLY A 254 15.91 -6.97 -13.25
CA GLY A 254 16.04 -8.38 -12.91
C GLY A 254 15.38 -8.77 -11.59
N LEU A 255 14.42 -7.97 -11.10
CA LEU A 255 13.64 -8.28 -9.91
C LEU A 255 12.51 -9.28 -10.24
N ASN A 256 12.11 -10.06 -9.25
CA ASN A 256 10.99 -10.98 -9.38
C ASN A 256 9.67 -10.20 -9.26
N VAL A 257 9.11 -9.78 -10.41
CA VAL A 257 7.91 -8.96 -10.47
C VAL A 257 6.86 -9.55 -11.41
N THR A 258 5.59 -9.38 -11.08
CA THR A 258 4.43 -9.69 -11.95
C THR A 258 3.50 -8.49 -12.04
N MET A 259 2.80 -8.35 -13.16
CA MET A 259 1.77 -7.33 -13.39
C MET A 259 0.40 -7.98 -13.40
N GLU A 260 -0.55 -7.41 -12.66
CA GLU A 260 -1.95 -7.84 -12.64
C GLU A 260 -2.84 -6.68 -13.12
N ASP A 261 -3.45 -6.82 -14.29
CA ASP A 261 -4.48 -5.90 -14.78
C ASP A 261 -5.85 -6.47 -14.41
N VAL A 262 -6.53 -5.83 -13.46
CA VAL A 262 -7.66 -6.44 -12.75
C VAL A 262 -8.97 -6.04 -13.40
N PRO A 263 -9.65 -6.98 -14.09
CA PRO A 263 -10.82 -6.68 -14.90
C PRO A 263 -12.01 -6.26 -14.04
N ASN A 264 -12.88 -5.43 -14.61
CA ASN A 264 -14.12 -4.94 -14.00
C ASN A 264 -13.89 -4.23 -12.64
N THR A 265 -12.72 -3.65 -12.42
CA THR A 265 -12.44 -2.84 -11.22
C THR A 265 -12.15 -1.40 -11.59
N ASP A 266 -12.47 -0.50 -10.67
CA ASP A 266 -11.89 0.85 -10.61
C ASP A 266 -10.88 0.94 -9.47
N HIS A 267 -10.25 2.12 -9.33
CA HIS A 267 -9.24 2.40 -8.31
C HIS A 267 -9.65 2.03 -6.87
N PHE A 268 -10.96 2.00 -6.58
CA PHE A 268 -11.49 1.75 -5.25
C PHE A 268 -11.93 0.29 -5.10
N SER A 269 -12.72 -0.23 -6.06
CA SER A 269 -13.28 -1.60 -5.98
C SER A 269 -12.23 -2.70 -6.06
N ILE A 270 -11.04 -2.38 -6.61
CA ILE A 270 -9.92 -3.33 -6.69
C ILE A 270 -9.49 -3.85 -5.32
N ILE A 271 -9.56 -3.03 -4.27
CA ILE A 271 -9.24 -3.44 -2.90
C ILE A 271 -10.47 -3.73 -2.04
N GLU A 272 -11.63 -3.12 -2.33
CA GLU A 272 -12.88 -3.35 -1.56
C GLU A 272 -13.23 -4.85 -1.51
N GLN A 273 -12.87 -5.60 -2.55
CA GLN A 273 -13.14 -7.03 -2.68
C GLN A 273 -12.13 -7.93 -1.93
N LEU A 274 -11.06 -7.40 -1.33
CA LEU A 274 -10.12 -8.20 -0.53
C LEU A 274 -10.75 -8.78 0.76
N VAL A 275 -11.97 -8.35 1.10
CA VAL A 275 -12.80 -8.95 2.15
C VAL A 275 -13.27 -10.36 1.80
N ASP A 276 -13.29 -10.71 0.50
CA ASP A 276 -13.75 -11.99 -0.01
C ASP A 276 -12.55 -12.92 -0.29
N GLY A 277 -12.52 -14.07 0.36
CA GLY A 277 -11.50 -15.10 0.16
C GLY A 277 -11.50 -15.71 -1.25
N GLU A 278 -12.61 -15.61 -1.97
CA GLU A 278 -12.74 -16.15 -3.32
C GLU A 278 -12.27 -15.18 -4.42
N TYR A 279 -12.11 -13.90 -4.09
CA TYR A 279 -11.63 -12.88 -5.01
C TYR A 279 -10.19 -13.15 -5.47
N HIS A 280 -9.92 -12.88 -6.76
CA HIS A 280 -8.65 -13.20 -7.42
C HIS A 280 -7.44 -12.65 -6.67
N LEU A 281 -7.46 -11.36 -6.30
CA LEU A 281 -6.32 -10.76 -5.59
C LEU A 281 -6.16 -11.31 -4.16
N THR A 282 -7.25 -11.65 -3.47
CA THR A 282 -7.16 -12.29 -2.14
C THR A 282 -6.49 -13.66 -2.24
N LYS A 283 -6.89 -14.47 -3.23
CA LYS A 283 -6.26 -15.77 -3.51
C LYS A 283 -4.80 -15.63 -3.89
N LEU A 284 -4.46 -14.65 -4.72
CA LEU A 284 -3.08 -14.39 -5.12
C LEU A 284 -2.22 -13.96 -3.93
N LEU A 285 -2.73 -13.06 -3.08
CA LEU A 285 -2.07 -12.63 -1.84
C LEU A 285 -1.84 -13.81 -0.88
N LEU A 286 -2.85 -14.65 -0.67
CA LEU A 286 -2.73 -15.88 0.13
C LEU A 286 -1.70 -16.86 -0.46
N LYS A 287 -1.73 -17.08 -1.78
CA LYS A 287 -0.79 -17.94 -2.49
C LYS A 287 0.65 -17.47 -2.34
N MET A 288 0.90 -16.16 -2.40
CA MET A 288 2.23 -15.59 -2.14
C MET A 288 2.75 -15.92 -0.75
N MET A 289 1.85 -16.03 0.23
CA MET A 289 2.15 -16.42 1.61
C MET A 289 2.15 -17.93 1.84
N GLY A 290 2.06 -18.74 0.78
CA GLY A 290 2.01 -20.20 0.87
C GLY A 290 0.71 -20.74 1.46
N LYS A 291 -0.38 -19.98 1.37
CA LYS A 291 -1.72 -20.37 1.85
C LYS A 291 -2.62 -20.69 0.66
N SER A 292 -3.45 -21.72 0.80
CA SER A 292 -4.48 -22.16 -0.16
C SER A 292 -5.85 -22.12 0.48
#